data_AF-A0A8J4XVP0-F1
#
_entry.id   AF-A0A8J4XVP0-F1
#
_cell.length_a   1.000
_cell.length_b   1.000
_cell.length_c   1.000
_cell.angle_alpha   90.00
_cell.angle_beta   90.00
_cell.angle_gamma   90.00
#
_symmetry.space_group_name_H-M   'P 1'
#
loop_
_entity.id
_entity.type
_entity.pdbx_description
1 polymer ?
#
loop_
_entity_poly.entity_id
_entity_poly.type
_entity_poly.pdbx_seq_one_letter_code
_entity_poly.pdbx_strand_id
1 'polypeptide(L)'
;MAKVIYSFKVWLFRRQFRLTVREESGLRDICVFAVRLYLKAWLTAPLTAAAPKSDLELMKALAAYPNRVIRKAARAKLAKHLWYLSEDLVGLALFDRAVPFATKALMVSAMEVEADGSEDDRQIPRAQVEFASVIGKTVVDFATANSRRIFERLNLPSGFLDVAPEEWEDREDQESCGDGPVPARGK
;
A
#
# COMPACT_ATOMS: atom_id res chain seq x y z
N MET A 1 7.06 -8.09 -10.94
CA MET A 1 6.62 -7.45 -12.20
C MET A 1 7.12 -8.20 -13.44
N ALA A 2 8.39 -8.10 -13.87
CA ALA A 2 8.85 -8.73 -15.12
C ALA A 2 8.52 -10.23 -15.26
N LYS A 3 8.74 -11.04 -14.22
CA LYS A 3 8.43 -12.47 -14.22
C LYS A 3 6.96 -12.77 -14.52
N VAL A 4 6.03 -11.94 -14.05
CA VAL A 4 4.59 -12.09 -14.30
C VAL A 4 4.26 -11.81 -15.76
N ILE A 5 4.85 -10.76 -16.35
CA ILE A 5 4.71 -10.47 -17.79
C ILE A 5 5.23 -11.66 -18.61
N TYR A 6 6.40 -12.19 -18.27
CA TYR A 6 6.94 -13.37 -18.95
C TYR A 6 6.06 -14.61 -18.78
N SER A 7 5.51 -14.86 -17.59
CA SER A 7 4.53 -15.93 -17.38
C SER A 7 3.34 -15.78 -18.32
N PHE A 8 2.78 -14.57 -18.48
CA PHE A 8 1.70 -14.34 -19.43
C PHE A 8 2.12 -14.58 -20.89
N LYS A 9 3.29 -14.08 -21.30
CA LYS A 9 3.80 -14.32 -22.65
C LYS A 9 3.95 -15.80 -22.94
N VAL A 10 4.60 -16.55 -22.04
CA VAL A 10 4.78 -17.99 -22.19
C VAL A 10 3.43 -18.71 -22.20
N TRP A 11 2.47 -18.29 -21.38
CA TRP A 11 1.12 -18.86 -21.36
C TRP A 11 0.35 -18.64 -22.67
N LEU A 12 0.43 -17.43 -23.24
CA LEU A 12 -0.23 -17.07 -24.51
C LEU A 12 0.34 -17.86 -25.68
N PHE A 13 1.67 -17.97 -25.75
CA PHE A 13 2.38 -18.69 -26.80
C PHE A 13 2.74 -20.13 -26.42
N ARG A 14 2.08 -20.71 -25.42
CA ARG A 14 2.49 -22.01 -24.83
C ARG A 14 2.62 -23.16 -25.84
N ARG A 15 1.90 -23.11 -26.96
CA ARG A 15 1.99 -24.09 -28.05
C ARG A 15 3.30 -24.03 -28.83
N GLN A 16 4.03 -22.92 -28.76
CA GLN A 16 5.35 -22.74 -29.38
C GLN A 16 6.49 -23.23 -28.46
N PHE A 17 6.20 -23.52 -27.20
CA PHE A 17 7.18 -24.00 -26.21
C PHE A 17 6.97 -25.48 -25.91
N ARG A 18 8.06 -26.19 -25.60
CA ARG A 18 8.00 -27.58 -25.11
C ARG A 18 7.89 -27.59 -23.60
N LEU A 19 6.69 -27.29 -23.08
CA LEU A 19 6.42 -27.30 -21.65
C LEU A 19 6.04 -28.71 -21.19
N THR A 20 6.56 -29.11 -20.04
CA THR A 20 6.04 -30.29 -19.32
C THR A 20 4.67 -29.99 -18.73
N VAL A 21 3.87 -31.03 -18.46
CA VAL A 21 2.55 -30.90 -17.82
C VAL A 21 2.64 -30.13 -16.49
N ARG A 22 3.72 -30.34 -15.73
CA ARG A 22 3.96 -29.65 -14.46
C ARG A 22 4.23 -28.16 -14.67
N GLU A 23 5.05 -27.79 -15.65
CA GLU A 23 5.35 -26.39 -15.97
C GLU A 23 4.12 -25.66 -16.51
N GLU A 24 3.34 -26.30 -17.38
CA GLU A 24 2.10 -25.70 -17.90
C GLU A 24 1.10 -25.46 -16.78
N SER A 25 0.91 -26.42 -15.87
CA SER A 25 0.04 -26.27 -14.70
C SER A 25 0.53 -25.14 -13.77
N GLY A 26 1.83 -25.10 -13.46
CA GLY A 26 2.40 -24.03 -12.64
C GLY A 26 2.29 -22.64 -13.28
N LEU A 27 2.50 -22.54 -14.59
CA LEU A 27 2.33 -21.30 -15.35
C LEU A 27 0.87 -20.84 -15.32
N ARG A 28 -0.08 -21.76 -15.49
CA ARG A 28 -1.52 -21.47 -15.36
C ARG A 28 -1.81 -20.85 -14.00
N ASP A 29 -1.37 -21.50 -12.92
CA ASP A 29 -1.65 -21.07 -11.55
C ASP A 29 -1.06 -19.68 -11.25
N ILE A 30 0.17 -19.42 -11.71
CA ILE A 30 0.81 -18.10 -11.58
C ILE A 30 0.04 -17.04 -12.38
N CYS A 31 -0.39 -17.34 -13.60
CA CYS A 31 -1.17 -16.42 -14.42
C CYS A 31 -2.52 -16.10 -13.77
N VAL A 32 -3.23 -17.11 -13.24
CA VAL A 32 -4.51 -16.93 -12.53
C VAL A 32 -4.31 -16.07 -11.28
N PHE A 33 -3.26 -16.34 -10.49
CA PHE A 33 -2.91 -15.50 -9.34
C PHE A 33 -2.63 -14.06 -9.76
N ALA A 34 -1.85 -13.87 -10.82
CA ALA A 34 -1.47 -12.56 -11.29
C ALA A 34 -2.69 -11.73 -11.71
N VAL A 35 -3.63 -12.32 -12.45
CA VAL A 35 -4.88 -11.65 -12.86
C VAL A 35 -5.79 -11.37 -11.67
N ARG A 36 -5.96 -12.32 -10.75
CA ARG A 36 -6.93 -12.18 -9.66
C ARG A 36 -6.50 -11.23 -8.55
N LEU A 37 -5.20 -11.10 -8.29
CA LEU A 37 -4.68 -10.35 -7.14
C LEU A 37 -3.61 -9.34 -7.54
N TYR A 38 -2.54 -9.81 -8.16
CA TYR A 38 -1.31 -9.01 -8.29
C TYR A 38 -1.45 -7.84 -9.27
N LEU A 39 -2.23 -7.99 -10.34
CA LEU A 39 -2.37 -6.97 -11.37
C LEU A 39 -3.03 -5.69 -10.84
N LYS A 40 -4.07 -5.79 -9.99
CA LYS A 40 -4.69 -4.61 -9.36
C LYS A 40 -3.65 -3.83 -8.56
N ALA A 41 -2.96 -4.51 -7.64
CA ALA A 41 -1.93 -3.88 -6.81
C ALA A 41 -0.74 -3.34 -7.61
N TRP A 42 -0.41 -3.99 -8.73
CA TRP A 42 0.64 -3.50 -9.61
C TRP A 42 0.21 -2.23 -10.37
N LEU A 43 -1.01 -2.18 -10.90
CA LEU A 43 -1.51 -1.01 -11.62
C LEU A 43 -1.71 0.20 -10.70
N THR A 44 -2.03 -0.02 -9.43
CA THR A 44 -2.16 1.06 -8.43
C THR A 44 -0.85 1.42 -7.74
N ALA A 45 0.23 0.65 -7.94
CA ALA A 45 1.52 0.90 -7.29
C ALA A 45 2.11 2.32 -7.51
N PRO A 46 1.90 3.00 -8.66
CA PRO A 46 2.36 4.38 -8.85
C PRO A 46 1.58 5.42 -8.02
N LEU A 47 0.43 5.06 -7.46
CA LEU A 47 -0.42 5.97 -6.70
C LEU A 47 0.01 5.96 -5.23
N THR A 48 0.94 6.86 -4.89
CA THR A 48 1.53 6.96 -3.54
C THR A 48 0.47 7.16 -2.45
N ALA A 49 -0.54 8.00 -2.68
CA ALA A 49 -1.62 8.23 -1.72
C ALA A 49 -2.44 6.96 -1.43
N ALA A 50 -2.73 6.16 -2.47
CA ALA A 50 -3.49 4.93 -2.34
C ALA A 50 -2.66 3.73 -1.85
N ALA A 51 -1.34 3.88 -1.72
CA ALA A 51 -0.43 2.78 -1.45
C ALA A 51 -0.69 2.11 -0.08
N PRO A 52 -0.88 2.83 1.05
CA PRO A 52 -1.14 2.19 2.34
C PRO A 52 -2.42 1.33 2.31
N LYS A 53 -3.52 1.88 1.76
CA LYS A 53 -4.78 1.15 1.61
C LYS A 53 -4.65 -0.05 0.66
N SER A 54 -3.98 0.15 -0.48
CA SER A 54 -3.77 -0.90 -1.49
C SER A 54 -2.96 -2.08 -0.95
N ASP A 55 -1.90 -1.79 -0.19
CA ASP A 55 -1.08 -2.82 0.47
C ASP A 55 -1.92 -3.60 1.48
N LEU A 56 -2.70 -2.92 2.32
CA LEU A 56 -3.60 -3.56 3.29
C LEU A 56 -4.62 -4.48 2.61
N GLU A 57 -5.29 -4.00 1.56
CA GLU A 57 -6.26 -4.77 0.79
C GLU A 57 -5.61 -5.98 0.10
N LEU A 58 -4.42 -5.81 -0.48
CA LEU A 58 -3.68 -6.90 -1.12
C LEU A 58 -3.38 -8.01 -0.12
N MET A 59 -2.97 -7.67 1.10
CA MET A 59 -2.64 -8.65 2.14
C MET A 59 -3.88 -9.41 2.61
N LYS A 60 -5.01 -8.71 2.80
CA LYS A 60 -6.30 -9.35 3.12
C LYS A 60 -6.77 -10.29 2.00
N ALA A 61 -6.71 -9.83 0.76
CA ALA A 61 -7.12 -10.63 -0.40
C ALA A 61 -6.20 -11.85 -0.60
N LEU A 62 -4.90 -11.69 -0.31
CA LEU A 62 -3.94 -12.80 -0.32
C LEU A 62 -4.25 -13.83 0.77
N ALA A 63 -4.71 -13.40 1.95
CA ALA A 63 -5.07 -14.31 3.04
C ALA A 63 -6.20 -15.27 2.63
N ALA A 64 -7.19 -14.74 1.90
CA ALA A 64 -8.33 -15.47 1.36
C ALA A 64 -8.01 -16.30 0.11
N TYR A 65 -6.80 -16.22 -0.47
CA TYR A 65 -6.49 -16.91 -1.72
C TYR A 65 -6.45 -18.44 -1.55
N PRO A 66 -7.13 -19.22 -2.44
CA PRO A 66 -7.33 -20.65 -2.24
C PRO A 66 -6.07 -21.50 -2.43
N ASN A 67 -5.20 -21.14 -3.39
CA ASN A 67 -3.98 -21.91 -3.64
C ASN A 67 -2.95 -21.64 -2.53
N ARG A 68 -2.84 -22.58 -1.58
CA ARG A 68 -1.98 -22.47 -0.39
C ARG A 68 -0.50 -22.29 -0.74
N VAL A 69 -0.01 -22.93 -1.79
CA VAL A 69 1.40 -22.87 -2.21
C VAL A 69 1.72 -21.46 -2.71
N ILE A 70 0.91 -20.95 -3.64
CA ILE A 70 1.05 -19.58 -4.15
C ILE A 70 0.87 -18.58 -3.02
N ARG A 71 -0.16 -18.74 -2.19
CA ARG A 71 -0.43 -17.85 -1.06
C ARG A 71 0.79 -17.74 -0.13
N LYS A 72 1.37 -18.88 0.27
CA LYS A 72 2.55 -18.90 1.15
C LYS A 72 3.75 -18.21 0.49
N ALA A 73 4.03 -18.51 -0.77
CA ALA A 73 5.15 -17.93 -1.51
C ALA A 73 4.97 -16.41 -1.73
N ALA A 74 3.79 -16.00 -2.18
CA ALA A 74 3.45 -14.60 -2.39
C ALA A 74 3.46 -13.81 -1.08
N ARG A 75 2.94 -14.37 0.02
CA ARG A 75 2.98 -13.74 1.35
C ARG A 75 4.41 -13.48 1.78
N ALA A 76 5.28 -14.47 1.69
CA ALA A 76 6.69 -14.34 2.07
C ALA A 76 7.42 -13.28 1.24
N LYS A 77 7.01 -13.07 -0.02
CA LYS A 77 7.59 -12.04 -0.89
C LYS A 77 7.01 -10.66 -0.63
N LEU A 78 5.68 -10.53 -0.56
CA LEU A 78 4.97 -9.26 -0.43
C LEU A 78 5.12 -8.66 0.96
N ALA A 79 5.26 -9.47 2.02
CA ALA A 79 5.55 -8.97 3.36
C ALA A 79 6.84 -8.14 3.45
N LYS A 80 7.76 -8.32 2.50
CA LYS A 80 9.01 -7.53 2.40
C LYS A 80 8.83 -6.18 1.69
N HIS A 81 7.63 -5.88 1.21
CA HIS A 81 7.30 -4.72 0.39
C HIS A 81 6.16 -3.88 0.98
N LEU A 82 5.86 -4.02 2.28
CA LEU A 82 4.79 -3.29 2.97
C LEU A 82 5.26 -1.96 3.57
N TRP A 83 6.12 -1.23 2.86
CA TRP A 83 6.72 0.00 3.40
C TRP A 83 5.66 1.07 3.71
N TYR A 84 4.57 1.09 2.95
CA TYR A 84 3.48 2.05 3.14
C TYR A 84 2.57 1.73 4.33
N LEU A 85 2.68 0.53 4.92
CA LEU A 85 2.04 0.15 6.19
C LEU A 85 2.95 0.41 7.40
N SER A 86 3.82 1.42 7.31
CA SER A 86 4.60 1.91 8.44
C SER A 86 3.93 3.14 9.05
N GLU A 87 4.22 3.39 10.33
CA GLU A 87 3.70 4.53 11.07
C GLU A 87 3.95 5.86 10.35
N ASP A 88 5.12 6.03 9.73
CA ASP A 88 5.42 7.26 9.00
C ASP A 88 4.60 7.35 7.69
N LEU A 89 4.64 6.29 6.87
CA LEU A 89 4.13 6.34 5.49
C LEU A 89 2.61 6.15 5.38
N VAL A 90 1.95 5.65 6.42
CA VAL A 90 0.48 5.53 6.40
C VAL A 90 -0.21 6.89 6.29
N GLY A 91 0.44 7.97 6.74
CA GLY A 91 -0.07 9.35 6.60
C GLY A 91 -0.38 9.74 5.15
N LEU A 92 0.24 9.10 4.16
CA LEU A 92 -0.08 9.30 2.75
C LEU A 92 -1.52 8.95 2.38
N ALA A 93 -2.18 8.07 3.15
CA ALA A 93 -3.58 7.70 2.93
C ALA A 93 -4.56 8.87 3.18
N LEU A 94 -4.14 9.93 3.87
CA LEU A 94 -4.93 11.15 4.02
C LEU A 94 -5.21 11.83 2.68
N PHE A 95 -4.32 11.66 1.71
CA PHE A 95 -4.47 12.19 0.35
C PHE A 95 -5.26 11.27 -0.60
N ASP A 96 -5.59 10.04 -0.18
CA ASP A 96 -6.38 9.14 -1.00
C ASP A 96 -7.86 9.55 -0.97
N ARG A 97 -8.43 9.86 -2.14
CA ARG A 97 -9.86 10.16 -2.29
C ARG A 97 -10.75 8.96 -1.97
N ALA A 98 -10.22 7.74 -2.08
CA ALA A 98 -10.94 6.52 -1.75
C ALA A 98 -10.99 6.23 -0.24
N VAL A 99 -10.31 7.01 0.60
CA VAL A 99 -10.39 6.91 2.07
C VAL A 99 -11.52 7.83 2.56
N PRO A 100 -12.55 7.31 3.27
CA PRO A 100 -13.64 8.14 3.76
C PRO A 100 -13.19 9.22 4.74
N PHE A 101 -13.88 10.36 4.78
CA PHE A 101 -13.60 11.47 5.70
C PHE A 101 -13.59 11.03 7.17
N ALA A 102 -14.56 10.20 7.59
CA ALA A 102 -14.58 9.63 8.94
C ALA A 102 -13.31 8.83 9.28
N THR A 103 -12.74 8.10 8.31
CA THR A 103 -11.47 7.38 8.49
C THR A 103 -10.29 8.35 8.59
N LYS A 104 -10.28 9.42 7.78
CA LYS A 104 -9.25 10.47 7.85
C LYS A 104 -9.26 11.19 9.21
N ALA A 105 -10.45 11.52 9.72
CA ALA A 105 -10.61 12.13 11.04
C ALA A 105 -10.02 11.24 12.15
N LEU A 106 -10.33 9.94 12.14
CA LEU A 106 -9.76 8.98 13.10
C LEU A 106 -8.24 8.87 12.99
N MET A 107 -7.69 8.91 11.77
CA MET A 107 -6.23 8.93 11.57
C MET A 107 -5.60 10.19 12.14
N VAL A 108 -6.20 11.37 11.95
CA VAL A 108 -5.72 12.64 12.51
C VAL A 108 -5.78 12.61 14.04
N SER A 109 -6.89 12.14 14.63
CA SER A 109 -6.98 11.96 16.08
C SER A 109 -5.89 11.03 16.62
N ALA A 110 -5.55 9.95 15.90
CA ALA A 110 -4.46 9.05 16.27
C ALA A 110 -3.06 9.70 16.16
N MET A 111 -2.91 10.78 15.38
CA MET A 111 -1.69 11.57 15.27
C MET A 111 -1.51 12.58 16.40
N GLU A 112 -2.60 12.95 17.10
CA GLU A 112 -2.58 13.92 18.21
C GLU A 112 -2.34 13.26 19.57
N VAL A 113 -2.54 11.94 19.66
CA VAL A 113 -2.22 11.19 20.87
C VAL A 113 -0.71 11.15 21.04
N GLU A 114 -0.18 11.96 21.96
CA GLU A 114 1.23 11.95 22.34
C GLU A 114 1.67 10.53 22.68
N ALA A 115 2.74 10.07 22.03
CA ALA A 115 3.35 8.81 22.37
C ALA A 115 3.96 8.93 23.77
N ASP A 116 3.49 8.11 24.70
CA ASP A 116 4.08 7.83 25.98
C ASP A 116 5.61 7.75 25.79
N GLY A 117 6.37 8.60 26.48
CA GLY A 117 7.77 8.89 26.19
C GLY A 117 8.79 7.74 26.38
N SER A 118 8.45 6.48 26.10
CA SER A 118 9.43 5.39 25.97
C SER A 118 10.13 5.51 24.62
N GLU A 119 11.37 5.99 24.64
CA GLU A 119 12.22 6.05 23.45
C GLU A 119 12.53 4.66 22.85
N ASP A 120 12.23 3.58 23.58
CA ASP A 120 12.52 2.19 23.27
C ASP A 120 11.44 1.49 22.39
N ASP A 121 10.23 2.06 22.30
CA ASP A 121 9.11 1.50 21.50
C ASP A 121 9.01 2.14 20.09
N ARG A 122 9.89 3.11 19.79
CA ARG A 122 9.81 4.03 18.62
C ARG A 122 10.14 3.41 17.26
N GLN A 123 10.16 2.09 17.17
CA GLN A 123 10.27 1.40 15.90
C GLN A 123 9.36 0.19 15.97
N ILE A 124 8.12 0.27 15.47
CA ILE A 124 7.62 -0.90 14.74
C ILE A 124 8.66 -1.12 13.65
N PRO A 125 9.53 -2.14 13.76
CA PRO A 125 10.59 -2.30 12.78
C PRO A 125 9.86 -2.50 11.46
N ARG A 126 10.33 -1.79 10.42
CA ARG A 126 9.93 -1.86 9.00
C ARG A 126 9.57 -3.26 8.44
N ALA A 127 9.80 -4.32 9.20
CA ALA A 127 9.89 -5.72 8.78
C ALA A 127 8.83 -6.67 9.37
N GLN A 128 7.96 -6.28 10.30
CA GLN A 128 7.06 -7.28 10.93
C GLN A 128 5.64 -6.79 11.19
N VAL A 129 4.99 -6.22 10.19
CA VAL A 129 3.53 -6.35 10.17
C VAL A 129 3.24 -7.83 9.96
N GLU A 130 3.04 -8.56 11.07
CA GLU A 130 2.79 -9.98 11.02
C GLU A 130 1.48 -10.18 10.25
N PHE A 131 1.51 -10.92 9.15
CA PHE A 131 0.36 -11.13 8.27
C PHE A 131 -0.95 -11.47 9.00
N ALA A 132 -0.85 -12.23 10.11
CA ALA A 132 -2.00 -12.58 10.93
C ALA A 132 -2.65 -11.36 11.57
N SER A 133 -1.86 -10.36 11.96
CA SER A 133 -2.33 -9.09 12.52
C SER A 133 -3.05 -8.21 11.51
N VAL A 134 -2.87 -8.42 10.19
CA VAL A 134 -3.38 -7.53 9.13
C VAL A 134 -4.85 -7.76 8.80
N ILE A 135 -5.36 -8.98 9.06
CA ILE A 135 -6.68 -9.40 8.56
C ILE A 135 -7.81 -8.58 9.19
N GLY A 136 -7.69 -8.21 10.47
CA GLY A 136 -8.68 -7.40 11.19
C GLY A 136 -8.40 -5.89 11.19
N LYS A 137 -7.24 -5.44 10.69
CA LYS A 137 -6.82 -4.04 10.77
C LYS A 137 -7.36 -3.17 9.66
N THR A 138 -7.47 -1.90 9.94
CA THR A 138 -7.77 -0.77 9.05
C THR A 138 -6.50 0.09 8.90
N VAL A 139 -6.54 1.09 8.02
CA VAL A 139 -5.42 2.04 7.89
C VAL A 139 -5.24 2.90 9.16
N VAL A 140 -6.29 3.08 9.95
CA VAL A 140 -6.25 3.82 11.22
C VAL A 140 -5.35 3.12 12.24
N ASP A 141 -5.35 1.79 12.27
CA ASP A 141 -4.57 1.00 13.23
C ASP A 141 -3.05 1.09 13.03
N PHE A 142 -2.61 1.75 11.96
CA PHE A 142 -1.19 2.03 11.70
C PHE A 142 -0.85 3.51 11.90
N ALA A 143 -1.85 4.39 12.07
CA ALA A 143 -1.64 5.81 12.29
C ALA A 143 -1.23 6.05 13.75
N THR A 144 -0.16 6.81 13.95
CA THR A 144 0.37 7.19 15.27
C THR A 144 0.83 8.65 15.21
N ALA A 145 1.28 9.21 16.34
CA ALA A 145 1.93 10.53 16.36
C ALA A 145 3.07 10.66 15.33
N ASN A 146 3.77 9.56 15.01
CA ASN A 146 4.83 9.57 14.01
C ASN A 146 4.31 9.81 12.58
N SER A 147 3.05 9.47 12.28
CA SER A 147 2.46 9.69 10.96
C SER A 147 2.42 11.18 10.57
N ARG A 148 2.40 12.10 11.55
CA ARG A 148 2.47 13.56 11.30
C ARG A 148 3.86 14.00 10.81
N ARG A 149 4.93 13.25 11.11
CA ARG A 149 6.30 13.59 10.72
C ARG A 149 6.54 13.52 9.22
N ILE A 150 5.68 12.84 8.46
CA ILE A 150 5.82 12.78 7.00
C ILE A 150 5.65 14.15 6.36
N PHE A 151 4.80 15.02 6.91
CA PHE A 151 4.56 16.37 6.41
C PHE A 151 5.82 17.22 6.55
N GLU A 152 6.48 17.17 7.71
CA GLU A 152 7.76 17.85 7.94
C GLU A 152 8.86 17.32 7.01
N ARG A 153 8.98 15.99 6.88
CA ARG A 153 10.03 15.35 6.07
C ARG A 153 9.87 15.62 4.58
N LEU A 154 8.64 15.72 4.10
CA LEU A 154 8.33 16.02 2.70
C LEU A 154 8.15 17.52 2.44
N ASN A 155 8.33 18.37 3.47
CA ASN A 155 8.11 19.81 3.42
C ASN A 155 6.72 20.17 2.86
N LEU A 156 5.71 19.43 3.32
CA LEU A 156 4.30 19.63 2.98
C LEU A 156 3.62 20.47 4.07
N PRO A 157 2.72 21.40 3.69
CA PRO A 157 1.91 22.10 4.67
C PRO A 157 1.01 21.12 5.43
N SER A 158 0.92 21.30 6.76
CA SER A 158 0.12 20.44 7.65
C SER A 158 -1.05 21.19 8.31
N GLY A 159 -1.28 22.45 7.96
CA GLY A 159 -2.31 23.30 8.57
C GLY A 159 -3.74 22.82 8.30
N PHE A 160 -3.95 22.06 7.22
CA PHE A 160 -5.24 21.42 6.95
C PHE A 160 -5.61 20.32 7.96
N LEU A 161 -4.63 19.72 8.65
CA LEU A 161 -4.90 18.67 9.64
C LEU A 161 -5.69 19.18 10.85
N ASP A 162 -5.61 20.48 11.15
CA ASP A 162 -6.28 21.08 12.29
C ASP A 162 -7.76 21.42 11.99
N VAL A 163 -8.26 21.06 10.81
CA VAL A 163 -9.62 21.32 10.33
C VAL A 163 -10.30 20.03 9.91
N ALA A 164 -11.63 20.02 9.92
CA ALA A 164 -12.44 18.86 9.55
C ALA A 164 -12.13 18.37 8.11
N PRO A 165 -12.01 17.05 7.87
CA PRO A 165 -11.66 16.50 6.55
C PRO A 165 -12.59 16.87 5.39
N GLU A 166 -13.83 17.26 5.69
CA GLU A 166 -14.79 17.74 4.72
C GLU A 166 -14.38 19.08 4.07
N GLU A 167 -13.60 19.90 4.78
CA GLU A 167 -13.19 21.24 4.32
C GLU A 167 -11.82 21.24 3.63
N TRP A 168 -11.18 20.07 3.49
CA TRP A 168 -9.82 20.00 2.95
C TRP A 168 -9.76 20.30 1.45
N GLU A 169 -10.75 19.86 0.67
CA GLU A 169 -10.74 19.98 -0.81
C GLU A 169 -10.74 21.43 -1.29
N ASP A 170 -11.23 22.36 -0.48
CA ASP A 170 -11.32 23.78 -0.80
C ASP A 170 -10.05 24.58 -0.42
N ARG A 171 -9.00 23.91 0.07
CA ARG A 171 -7.81 24.59 0.61
C ARG A 171 -6.57 24.40 -0.27
N GLU A 172 -5.89 25.52 -0.53
CA GLU A 172 -4.65 25.57 -1.32
C GLU A 172 -3.52 24.72 -0.71
N ASP A 173 -3.49 24.56 0.61
CA ASP A 173 -2.51 23.74 1.30
C ASP A 173 -2.67 22.24 1.00
N GLN A 174 -3.89 21.75 0.80
CA GLN A 174 -4.11 20.38 0.35
C GLN A 174 -3.81 20.20 -1.15
N GLU A 175 -4.20 21.16 -2.00
CA GLU A 175 -3.92 21.10 -3.45
C GLU A 175 -2.41 21.08 -3.74
N SER A 176 -1.64 21.91 -3.02
CA SER A 176 -0.17 21.95 -3.13
C SER A 176 0.53 20.65 -2.73
N CYS A 177 -0.13 19.80 -1.93
CA CYS A 177 0.36 18.47 -1.59
C CYS A 177 -0.01 17.39 -2.62
N GLY A 178 -1.08 17.60 -3.40
CA GLY A 178 -1.62 16.65 -4.38
C GLY A 178 -0.95 16.71 -5.75
N ASP A 179 -0.46 17.89 -6.14
CA ASP A 179 0.35 18.06 -7.34
C ASP A 179 1.79 17.60 -7.06
N GLY A 180 2.07 16.33 -7.36
CA GLY A 180 3.44 15.85 -7.49
C GLY A 180 4.24 16.75 -8.43
N PRO A 181 5.58 16.84 -8.29
CA PRO A 181 6.40 17.79 -9.03
C PRO A 181 6.10 17.70 -10.53
N VAL A 182 5.53 18.78 -11.08
CA VAL A 182 5.31 18.92 -12.52
C VAL A 182 6.68 18.73 -13.17
N PRO A 183 6.88 17.70 -14.03
CA PRO A 183 8.16 17.52 -14.68
C PRO A 183 8.43 18.78 -15.49
N ALA A 184 9.50 19.50 -15.14
CA ALA A 184 9.97 20.63 -15.91
C ALA A 184 10.06 20.18 -17.36
N ARG A 185 9.18 20.71 -18.22
CA ARG A 185 9.31 20.54 -19.67
C ARG A 185 10.65 21.19 -20.04
N GLY A 186 11.65 20.34 -20.25
CA GLY A 186 12.93 20.75 -20.80
C GLY A 186 12.67 21.51 -22.10
N LYS A 187 13.17 22.74 -22.15
CA LYS A 187 13.42 23.44 -23.41
C LYS A 187 14.63 22.82 -24.10
#